data_AF-A0A382MFR9-F1
#
_entry.id   AF-A0A382MFR9-F1
#
_cell.length_a   1.000
_cell.length_b   1.000
_cell.length_c   1.000
_cell.angle_alpha   90.00
_cell.angle_beta   90.00
_cell.angle_gamma   90.00
#
_symmetry.space_group_name_H-M   'P 1'
#
loop_
_entity.id
_entity.type
_entity.pdbx_description
1 polymer ?
#
loop_
_entity_poly.entity_id
_entity_poly.type
_entity_poly.pdbx_seq_one_letter_code
_entity_poly.pdbx_strand_id
1 'polypeptide(L)'
;MIIDDHHYDFIIIGSGAGGATLARQLSREGKWVLVLERGGQLPLEEQNIVGTDLFRKTRYHPKGENWLGPDGDPFAPQTVYALGGNTKIWGAVLERMRSEDFQELSLQDGISPSWPVSYEELEPFYGKAEEIYNVKGCQGIDKTEPYRSKGYKNPPKSI
;
A
#
# COMPACT_ATOMS: atom_id res chain seq x y z
N MET A 1 -30.21 14.32 -11.72
CA MET A 1 -29.83 13.00 -11.19
C MET A 1 -29.52 12.13 -12.39
N ILE A 2 -28.23 11.92 -12.67
CA ILE A 2 -27.83 10.97 -13.72
C ILE A 2 -27.86 9.61 -13.03
N ILE A 3 -28.85 8.79 -13.35
CA ILE A 3 -28.76 7.36 -13.07
C ILE A 3 -27.84 6.83 -14.16
N ASP A 4 -26.66 6.41 -13.75
CA ASP A 4 -25.71 5.74 -14.62
C ASP A 4 -26.17 4.28 -14.74
N ASP A 5 -26.80 3.92 -15.86
CA ASP A 5 -27.29 2.55 -16.11
C ASP A 5 -26.14 1.58 -16.48
N HIS A 6 -24.88 1.99 -16.29
CA HIS A 6 -23.74 1.13 -16.53
C HIS A 6 -23.67 0.00 -15.48
N HIS A 7 -23.60 -1.23 -15.97
CA HIS A 7 -23.28 -2.39 -15.16
C HIS A 7 -21.77 -2.46 -14.92
N TYR A 8 -21.36 -2.57 -13.65
CA TYR A 8 -19.97 -2.78 -13.26
C TYR A 8 -19.81 -4.19 -12.69
N ASP A 9 -18.80 -4.92 -13.14
CA ASP A 9 -18.45 -6.25 -12.61
C ASP A 9 -17.96 -6.15 -11.15
N PHE A 10 -17.24 -5.07 -10.84
CA PHE A 10 -16.65 -4.82 -9.52
C PHE A 10 -16.80 -3.36 -9.10
N ILE A 11 -17.03 -3.16 -7.80
CA ILE A 11 -16.96 -1.84 -7.16
C ILE A 11 -15.84 -1.90 -6.12
N ILE A 12 -14.86 -0.99 -6.26
CA ILE A 12 -13.72 -0.86 -5.35
C ILE A 12 -13.87 0.45 -4.58
N ILE A 13 -13.92 0.35 -3.25
CA ILE A 13 -13.98 1.51 -2.36
C ILE A 13 -12.57 1.87 -1.93
N GLY A 14 -12.07 3.00 -2.43
CA GLY A 14 -10.73 3.54 -2.17
C GLY A 14 -9.77 3.29 -3.33
N SER A 15 -9.10 4.36 -3.77
CA SER A 15 -8.14 4.34 -4.89
C SER A 15 -6.68 4.20 -4.43
N GLY A 16 -6.45 3.76 -3.19
CA GLY A 16 -5.12 3.58 -2.60
C GLY A 16 -4.30 2.43 -3.22
N ALA A 17 -3.18 2.08 -2.58
CA ALA A 17 -2.25 1.04 -3.06
C ALA A 17 -2.96 -0.27 -3.48
N GLY A 18 -3.81 -0.80 -2.60
CA GLY A 18 -4.56 -2.03 -2.87
C GLY A 18 -5.63 -1.86 -3.94
N GLY A 19 -6.50 -0.85 -3.78
CA GLY A 19 -7.63 -0.62 -4.67
C GLY A 19 -7.21 -0.33 -6.12
N ALA A 20 -6.22 0.54 -6.32
CA ALA A 20 -5.71 0.85 -7.66
C ALA A 20 -4.98 -0.34 -8.30
N THR A 21 -4.24 -1.14 -7.52
CA THR A 21 -3.56 -2.34 -8.03
C THR A 21 -4.55 -3.42 -8.43
N LEU A 22 -5.59 -3.63 -7.63
CA LEU A 22 -6.67 -4.56 -7.98
C LEU A 22 -7.44 -4.07 -9.20
N ALA A 23 -7.83 -2.79 -9.23
CA ALA A 23 -8.52 -2.18 -10.37
C ALA A 23 -7.70 -2.33 -11.65
N ARG A 24 -6.38 -2.09 -11.59
CA ARG A 24 -5.46 -2.28 -12.72
C ARG A 24 -5.49 -3.71 -13.24
N GLN A 25 -5.44 -4.71 -12.35
CA GLN A 25 -5.44 -6.12 -12.77
C GLN A 25 -6.78 -6.50 -13.41
N LEU A 26 -7.90 -6.22 -12.72
CA LEU A 26 -9.25 -6.53 -13.19
C LEU A 26 -9.56 -5.85 -14.53
N SER A 27 -9.20 -4.57 -14.68
CA SER A 27 -9.42 -3.83 -15.94
C SER A 27 -8.61 -4.42 -17.10
N ARG A 28 -7.38 -4.91 -16.85
CA ARG A 28 -6.55 -5.58 -17.87
C ARG A 28 -7.13 -6.95 -18.27
N GLU A 29 -7.93 -7.56 -17.42
CA GLU A 29 -8.70 -8.77 -17.72
C GLU A 29 -10.05 -8.45 -18.38
N GLY A 30 -10.29 -7.19 -18.75
CA GLY A 30 -11.48 -6.74 -19.47
C GLY A 30 -12.71 -6.54 -18.59
N LYS A 31 -12.55 -6.45 -17.27
CA LYS A 31 -13.64 -6.20 -16.31
C LYS A 31 -14.00 -4.72 -16.24
N TRP A 32 -15.29 -4.43 -16.09
CA TRP A 32 -15.80 -3.10 -15.79
C TRP A 32 -15.70 -2.84 -14.30
N VAL A 33 -14.85 -1.89 -13.92
CA VAL A 33 -14.54 -1.60 -12.51
C VAL A 33 -14.90 -0.16 -12.18
N LEU A 34 -15.79 0.02 -11.21
CA LEU A 34 -16.05 1.33 -10.61
C LEU A 34 -15.13 1.51 -9.40
N VAL A 35 -14.34 2.58 -9.40
CA VAL A 35 -13.52 2.96 -8.23
C VAL A 35 -14.13 4.19 -7.59
N LEU A 36 -14.50 4.09 -6.32
CA LEU A 36 -15.02 5.20 -5.53
C LEU A 36 -13.94 5.72 -4.59
N GLU A 37 -13.59 6.99 -4.69
CA GLU A 37 -12.61 7.64 -3.82
C GLU A 37 -13.28 8.81 -3.07
N ARG A 38 -13.03 8.89 -1.75
CA ARG A 38 -13.56 9.97 -0.91
C ARG A 38 -12.89 11.30 -1.24
N GLY A 39 -11.61 11.26 -1.58
CA GLY A 39 -10.79 12.43 -1.90
C GLY A 39 -10.83 12.86 -3.37
N GLY A 40 -10.24 14.04 -3.60
CA GLY A 40 -10.00 14.56 -4.96
C GLY A 40 -8.60 14.25 -5.48
N GLN A 41 -8.26 14.86 -6.62
CA GLN A 41 -6.89 14.84 -7.13
C GLN A 41 -6.00 15.76 -6.28
N LEU A 42 -4.84 15.26 -5.84
CA LEU A 42 -3.82 16.12 -5.23
C LEU A 42 -3.09 16.93 -6.30
N PRO A 43 -2.88 18.23 -6.09
CA PRO A 43 -2.16 19.07 -7.03
C PRO A 43 -0.67 18.69 -7.08
N LEU A 44 -0.09 18.76 -8.29
CA LEU A 44 1.34 18.53 -8.52
C LEU A 44 2.12 19.81 -8.21
N GLU A 45 2.28 20.10 -6.93
CA GLU A 45 3.04 21.26 -6.43
C GLU A 45 4.48 20.84 -6.08
N GLU A 46 5.47 21.71 -6.28
CA GLU A 46 6.88 21.42 -5.94
C GLU A 46 7.06 21.00 -4.47
N GLN A 47 6.25 21.58 -3.57
CA GLN A 47 6.21 21.24 -2.14
C GLN A 47 5.80 19.79 -1.87
N ASN A 48 5.14 19.12 -2.83
CA ASN A 48 4.76 17.71 -2.78
C ASN A 48 5.82 16.80 -3.44
N ILE A 49 6.83 17.37 -4.12
CA ILE A 49 7.85 16.66 -4.90
C ILE A 49 9.21 16.67 -4.17
N VAL A 50 9.54 17.73 -3.42
CA VAL A 50 10.88 17.93 -2.83
C VAL A 50 10.82 18.14 -1.30
N GLY A 51 11.60 17.29 -0.59
CA GLY A 51 12.40 17.59 0.60
C GLY A 51 11.81 18.44 1.74
N THR A 52 11.75 17.81 2.93
CA THR A 52 11.67 18.35 4.31
C THR A 52 10.31 18.61 4.96
N ASP A 53 9.19 18.69 4.24
CA ASP A 53 7.88 18.97 4.87
C ASP A 53 6.85 17.83 4.81
N LEU A 54 7.15 16.74 4.09
CA LEU A 54 6.21 15.65 3.84
C LEU A 54 5.74 14.94 5.13
N PHE A 55 6.64 14.78 6.11
CA PHE A 55 6.36 14.14 7.40
C PHE A 55 5.88 15.12 8.49
N ARG A 56 5.91 16.43 8.24
CA ARG A 56 5.59 17.47 9.25
C ARG A 56 4.28 18.19 9.01
N LYS A 57 3.63 18.01 7.86
CA LYS A 57 2.40 18.74 7.53
C LYS A 57 1.19 17.81 7.54
N THR A 58 0.40 17.93 8.60
CA THR A 58 -1.02 17.55 8.67
C THR A 58 -1.90 18.22 7.59
N ARG A 59 -1.30 18.85 6.56
CA ARG A 59 -1.95 19.62 5.50
C ARG A 59 -3.00 18.78 4.77
N TYR A 60 -2.67 17.52 4.48
CA TYR A 60 -3.55 16.61 3.76
C TYR A 60 -4.25 15.59 4.66
N HIS A 61 -4.00 15.65 5.97
CA HIS A 61 -4.78 14.87 6.92
C HIS A 61 -6.16 15.49 7.10
N PRO A 62 -7.19 14.66 7.28
CA PRO A 62 -8.54 15.13 7.60
C PRO A 62 -8.52 16.09 8.79
N LYS A 63 -9.05 17.30 8.60
CA LYS A 63 -9.16 18.29 9.67
C LYS A 63 -10.44 18.06 10.45
N GLY A 64 -10.33 17.98 11.78
CA GLY A 64 -11.49 17.81 12.66
C GLY A 64 -12.07 16.39 12.67
N GLU A 65 -11.37 15.40 12.10
CA GLU A 65 -11.74 13.99 12.19
C GLU A 65 -10.96 13.35 13.34
N ASN A 66 -11.69 12.67 14.24
CA ASN A 66 -11.10 11.89 15.33
C ASN A 66 -11.59 10.44 15.19
N TRP A 67 -10.64 9.52 15.14
CA TRP A 67 -10.91 8.10 15.24
C TRP A 67 -10.74 7.67 16.69
N LEU A 68 -11.42 6.59 17.08
CA LEU A 68 -11.36 6.09 18.44
C LEU A 68 -10.40 4.90 18.51
N GLY A 69 -9.48 4.96 19.47
CA GLY A 69 -8.67 3.82 19.86
C GLY A 69 -9.51 2.74 20.57
N PRO A 70 -8.94 1.55 20.82
CA PRO A 70 -9.62 0.50 21.57
C PRO A 70 -10.03 0.90 23.00
N ASP A 71 -9.34 1.87 23.58
CA ASP A 71 -9.60 2.53 24.86
C ASP A 71 -10.67 3.64 24.79
N GLY A 72 -11.12 3.98 23.57
CA GLY A 72 -12.04 5.08 23.32
C GLY A 72 -11.36 6.45 23.23
N ASP A 73 -10.04 6.52 23.30
CA ASP A 73 -9.32 7.78 23.20
C ASP A 73 -9.30 8.29 21.75
N PRO A 74 -9.58 9.58 21.52
CA PRO A 74 -9.57 10.13 20.18
C PRO A 74 -8.14 10.33 19.67
N PHE A 75 -7.90 9.95 18.43
CA PHE A 75 -6.67 10.28 17.70
C PHE A 75 -6.98 10.81 16.30
N ALA A 76 -6.11 11.69 15.81
CA ALA A 76 -6.18 12.19 14.44
C ALA A 76 -5.65 11.10 13.48
N PRO A 77 -6.44 10.64 12.50
CA PRO A 77 -6.00 9.59 11.58
C PRO A 77 -4.86 10.10 10.71
N GLN A 78 -3.78 9.32 10.62
CA GLN A 78 -2.64 9.58 9.74
C GLN A 78 -2.93 9.06 8.32
N THR A 79 -4.04 9.53 7.75
CA THR A 79 -4.51 9.13 6.42
C THR A 79 -4.68 10.33 5.52
N VAL A 80 -4.66 10.12 4.21
CA VAL A 80 -4.92 11.12 3.18
C VAL A 80 -6.07 10.64 2.29
N TYR A 81 -7.13 11.43 2.21
CA TYR A 81 -8.22 11.21 1.25
C TYR A 81 -7.87 11.92 -0.06
N ALA A 82 -7.35 11.15 -1.01
CA ALA A 82 -6.99 11.62 -2.33
C ALA A 82 -6.98 10.44 -3.32
N LEU A 83 -7.06 10.75 -4.62
CA LEU A 83 -6.76 9.75 -5.65
C LEU A 83 -5.34 9.18 -5.45
N GLY A 84 -5.23 7.87 -5.24
CA GLY A 84 -3.99 7.19 -4.87
C GLY A 84 -3.77 7.00 -3.36
N GLY A 85 -4.60 7.63 -2.52
CA GLY A 85 -4.53 7.55 -1.06
C GLY A 85 -3.14 7.89 -0.49
N ASN A 86 -2.73 7.17 0.55
CA ASN A 86 -1.44 7.38 1.22
C ASN A 86 -0.22 7.15 0.32
N THR A 87 -0.34 6.48 -0.83
CA THR A 87 0.79 6.34 -1.78
C THR A 87 1.19 7.65 -2.46
N LYS A 88 0.39 8.71 -2.29
CA LYS A 88 0.78 10.07 -2.70
C LYS A 88 1.78 10.69 -1.75
N ILE A 89 1.81 10.25 -0.50
CA ILE A 89 2.59 10.85 0.59
C ILE A 89 3.16 9.72 1.45
N TRP A 90 4.24 9.11 0.96
CA TRP A 90 4.90 7.97 1.61
C TRP A 90 6.39 7.95 1.29
N GLY A 91 7.15 7.16 2.07
CA GLY A 91 8.59 6.98 1.85
C GLY A 91 8.96 6.07 0.68
N ALA A 92 7.97 5.46 0.01
CA ALA A 92 8.17 4.48 -1.07
C ALA A 92 9.10 3.31 -0.70
N VAL A 93 9.11 2.92 0.58
CA VAL A 93 9.77 1.72 1.09
C VAL A 93 8.83 0.54 0.87
N LEU A 94 9.25 -0.41 0.04
CA LEU A 94 8.46 -1.57 -0.38
C LEU A 94 9.23 -2.85 -0.04
N GLU A 95 9.15 -3.24 1.22
CA GLU A 95 9.81 -4.42 1.76
C GLU A 95 8.90 -5.65 1.74
N ARG A 96 9.51 -6.85 1.69
CA ARG A 96 8.80 -8.10 1.93
C ARG A 96 8.77 -8.39 3.42
N MET A 97 7.70 -9.01 3.90
CA MET A 97 7.73 -9.66 5.21
C MET A 97 8.68 -10.87 5.18
N ARG A 98 9.22 -11.25 6.33
CA ARG A 98 10.07 -12.44 6.50
C ARG A 98 9.24 -13.71 6.43
N SER A 99 9.87 -14.85 6.16
CA SER A 99 9.17 -16.15 6.15
C SER A 99 8.57 -16.47 7.52
N GLU A 100 9.27 -16.10 8.58
CA GLU A 100 8.89 -16.29 9.98
C GLU A 100 7.68 -15.44 10.38
N ASP A 101 7.45 -14.28 9.74
CA ASP A 101 6.31 -13.40 10.02
C ASP A 101 4.96 -14.06 9.69
N PHE A 102 4.97 -15.12 8.89
CA PHE A 102 3.78 -15.92 8.54
C PHE A 102 3.54 -17.09 9.50
N GLN A 103 4.50 -17.39 10.38
CA GLN A 103 4.44 -18.49 11.32
C GLN A 103 3.93 -18.02 12.69
N GLU A 104 3.64 -18.98 13.56
CA GLU A 104 3.37 -18.66 14.95
C GLU A 104 4.64 -18.11 15.60
N LEU A 105 4.53 -16.95 16.24
CA LEU A 105 5.65 -16.28 16.90
C LEU A 105 5.36 -16.06 18.38
N SER A 106 6.24 -16.58 19.24
CA SER A 106 6.24 -16.27 20.66
C SER A 106 6.82 -14.87 20.89
N LEU A 107 5.98 -13.95 21.33
CA LEU A 107 6.32 -12.57 21.72
C LEU A 107 6.37 -12.47 23.26
N GLN A 108 6.90 -11.36 23.76
CA GLN A 108 7.01 -11.12 25.20
C GLN A 108 5.66 -11.21 25.93
N ASP A 109 4.60 -10.70 25.29
CA ASP A 109 3.27 -10.58 25.89
C ASP A 109 2.26 -11.62 25.38
N GLY A 110 2.71 -12.63 24.62
CA GLY A 110 1.83 -13.68 24.12
C GLY A 110 2.28 -14.31 22.81
N ILE A 111 1.36 -15.02 22.17
CA ILE A 111 1.61 -15.71 20.90
C ILE A 111 0.93 -14.94 19.77
N SER A 112 1.68 -14.60 18.73
CA SER A 112 1.14 -14.16 17.45
C SER A 112 0.82 -15.41 16.63
N PRO A 113 -0.46 -15.66 16.29
CA PRO A 113 -0.84 -16.87 15.56
C PRO A 113 -0.29 -16.85 14.13
N SER A 114 -0.07 -18.04 13.58
CA SER A 114 0.29 -18.20 12.17
C SER A 114 -0.76 -17.61 11.23
N TRP A 115 -0.29 -17.13 10.08
CA TRP A 115 -1.16 -16.67 9.01
C TRP A 115 -1.80 -17.87 8.30
N PRO A 116 -3.00 -17.70 7.71
CA PRO A 116 -3.64 -18.76 6.94
C PRO A 116 -2.98 -19.01 5.57
N VAL A 117 -1.89 -18.29 5.26
CA VAL A 117 -1.10 -18.39 4.03
C VAL A 117 0.38 -18.33 4.40
N SER A 118 1.22 -19.03 3.65
CA SER A 118 2.67 -19.01 3.85
C SER A 118 3.36 -17.91 3.03
N TYR A 119 4.62 -17.63 3.38
CA TYR A 119 5.44 -16.73 2.56
C TYR A 119 5.61 -17.26 1.13
N GLU A 120 5.82 -18.56 0.96
CA GLU A 120 6.02 -19.21 -0.34
C GLU A 120 4.79 -19.05 -1.24
N GLU A 121 3.58 -19.04 -0.66
CA GLU A 121 2.34 -18.76 -1.38
C GLU A 121 2.29 -17.29 -1.85
N LEU A 122 2.79 -16.35 -1.05
CA LEU A 122 2.83 -14.93 -1.39
C LEU A 122 4.05 -14.50 -2.21
N GLU A 123 5.13 -15.27 -2.23
CA GLU A 123 6.38 -14.95 -2.92
C GLU A 123 6.17 -14.53 -4.38
N PRO A 124 5.37 -15.25 -5.19
CA PRO A 124 5.13 -14.85 -6.57
C PRO A 124 4.36 -13.53 -6.68
N PHE A 125 3.54 -13.20 -5.68
CA PHE A 125 2.77 -11.95 -5.65
C PHE A 125 3.63 -10.77 -5.19
N TYR A 126 4.57 -10.98 -4.27
CA TYR A 126 5.61 -9.99 -3.98
C TYR A 126 6.43 -9.66 -5.24
N GLY A 127 6.86 -10.69 -5.99
CA GLY A 127 7.57 -10.48 -7.26
C GLY A 127 6.75 -9.67 -8.27
N LYS A 128 5.45 -9.98 -8.43
CA LYS A 128 4.55 -9.22 -9.29
C LYS A 128 4.38 -7.76 -8.82
N ALA A 129 4.23 -7.54 -7.52
CA ALA A 129 4.11 -6.20 -6.95
C ALA A 129 5.38 -5.38 -7.22
N GLU A 130 6.56 -5.98 -7.01
CA GLU A 130 7.85 -5.34 -7.29
C GLU A 130 7.99 -4.92 -8.75
N GLU A 131 7.53 -5.75 -9.69
CA GLU A 131 7.49 -5.41 -11.11
C GLU A 131 6.50 -4.28 -11.41
N ILE A 132 5.29 -4.32 -10.85
CA ILE A 132 4.25 -3.29 -11.05
C ILE A 132 4.72 -1.93 -10.53
N TYR A 133 5.33 -1.91 -9.34
CA TYR A 133 5.77 -0.69 -8.67
C TYR A 133 7.20 -0.27 -9.04
N ASN A 134 7.87 -1.00 -9.93
CA ASN A 134 9.27 -0.75 -10.32
C ASN A 134 10.23 -0.65 -9.14
N VAL A 135 10.09 -1.58 -8.18
CA VAL A 135 10.95 -1.62 -6.99
C VAL A 135 12.42 -1.78 -7.42
N LYS A 136 13.28 -1.04 -6.72
CA LYS A 136 14.72 -1.00 -6.93
C LYS A 136 15.41 -1.58 -5.72
N GLY A 137 16.22 -2.61 -5.91
CA GLY A 137 16.85 -3.31 -4.81
C GLY A 137 17.99 -4.20 -5.25
N CYS A 138 18.71 -4.75 -4.28
CA CYS A 138 19.78 -5.70 -4.48
C CYS A 138 19.57 -6.90 -3.54
N GLN A 139 19.75 -8.11 -4.08
CA GLN A 139 19.66 -9.36 -3.32
C GLN A 139 21.03 -9.73 -2.76
N GLY A 140 21.05 -10.44 -1.64
CA GLY A 140 22.22 -11.00 -0.96
C GLY A 140 22.89 -10.05 0.02
N ILE A 141 22.34 -8.85 0.26
CA ILE A 141 22.90 -7.88 1.22
C ILE A 141 22.40 -8.19 2.63
N ASP A 142 21.11 -8.48 2.76
CA ASP A 142 20.49 -8.80 4.03
C ASP A 142 20.50 -10.31 4.24
N LYS A 143 21.27 -10.75 5.23
CA LYS A 143 21.41 -12.18 5.56
C LYS A 143 20.10 -12.82 6.04
N THR A 144 19.11 -12.01 6.40
CA THR A 144 17.80 -12.46 6.87
C THR A 144 16.73 -12.33 5.78
N GLU A 145 17.07 -11.92 4.55
CA GLU A 145 16.07 -11.75 3.50
C GLU A 145 15.36 -13.07 3.17
N PRO A 146 14.04 -13.04 2.98
CA PRO A 146 13.30 -14.26 2.69
C PRO A 146 13.62 -14.72 1.26
N TYR A 147 13.31 -15.99 0.97
CA TYR A 147 13.54 -16.57 -0.34
C TYR A 147 12.91 -15.74 -1.47
N ARG A 148 13.59 -15.63 -2.60
CA ARG A 148 13.09 -14.97 -3.81
C ARG A 148 13.30 -15.87 -5.00
N SER A 149 12.25 -16.11 -5.79
CA SER A 149 12.37 -16.88 -7.04
C SER A 149 13.02 -16.05 -8.16
N LYS A 150 12.93 -14.73 -8.08
CA LYS A 150 13.53 -13.77 -9.01
C LYS A 150 14.17 -12.60 -8.27
N GLY A 151 15.33 -12.15 -8.74
CA GLY A 151 15.96 -10.92 -8.27
C GLY A 151 15.21 -9.67 -8.74
N TYR A 152 15.57 -8.51 -8.18
CA TYR A 152 14.99 -7.23 -8.59
C TYR A 152 15.28 -6.93 -10.07
N LYS A 153 14.25 -6.48 -10.80
CA LYS A 153 14.39 -6.05 -12.20
C LYS A 153 15.26 -4.79 -12.36
N ASN A 154 15.23 -3.92 -11.35
CA ASN A 154 15.94 -2.65 -11.37
C ASN A 154 16.96 -2.61 -10.21
N PRO A 155 18.21 -2.18 -10.46
CA PRO A 155 19.20 -2.03 -9.39
C PRO A 155 18.85 -0.85 -8.48
N PRO A 156 19.45 -0.78 -7.27
CA PRO A 156 19.35 0.38 -6.41
C PRO A 156 19.75 1.65 -7.16
N LYS A 157 19.11 2.79 -6.85
CA LYS A 157 19.59 4.08 -7.37
C LYS A 157 20.96 4.37 -6.76
N SER A 158 21.89 4.84 -7.58
CA SER A 158 23.12 5.46 -7.08
C SER A 158 22.75 6.65 -6.20
N ILE A 159 23.35 6.71 -5.01
CA ILE A 159 23.28 7.87 -4.12
C ILE A 159 24.19 8.96 -4.69
#